data_AF-A0A527Z8T6-F1
#
_entry.id   AF-A0A527Z8T6-F1
#
_cell.length_a   1.000
_cell.length_b   1.000
_cell.length_c   1.000
_cell.angle_alpha   90.00
_cell.angle_beta   90.00
_cell.angle_gamma   90.00
#
_symmetry.space_group_name_H-M   'P 1'
#
loop_
_entity.id
_entity.type
_entity.pdbx_description
1 polymer ?
#
loop_
_entity_poly.entity_id
_entity_poly.type
_entity_poly.pdbx_seq_one_letter_code
_entity_poly.pdbx_strand_id
1 'polypeptide(L)'
;ILVTVGRKPVVEDWGLEQIDLDMAGKFIRIDDQCRTSMRGIFAIGDVTGEPMLAHRAMAQGEMVAEIVAGHKRSWDKRSIPAICFTDPELVTAGL
;
A
#
# COMPACT_ATOMS: atom_id res chain seq x y z
N ILE A 1 26.14 2.88 -15.53
CA ILE A 1 25.52 1.68 -14.92
C ILE A 1 24.16 2.12 -14.39
N LEU A 2 23.08 1.42 -14.75
CA LEU A 2 21.73 1.62 -14.19
C LEU A 2 21.42 0.45 -13.26
N VAL A 3 20.96 0.73 -12.04
CA VAL A 3 20.67 -0.28 -11.03
C VAL A 3 19.17 -0.23 -10.71
N THR A 4 18.42 -1.25 -11.14
CA THR A 4 16.97 -1.37 -10.96
C THR A 4 16.59 -2.70 -10.30
N VAL A 5 17.20 -3.00 -9.15
CA VAL A 5 17.08 -4.29 -8.44
C VAL A 5 15.83 -4.42 -7.57
N GLY A 6 15.02 -3.37 -7.48
CA GLY A 6 13.77 -3.37 -6.72
C GLY A 6 13.56 -2.10 -5.89
N ARG A 7 12.58 -2.16 -4.99
CA ARG A 7 12.16 -1.06 -4.12
C ARG A 7 12.06 -1.54 -2.66
N LYS A 8 12.19 -0.59 -1.73
CA LYS A 8 11.91 -0.78 -0.30
C LYS A 8 10.89 0.28 0.17
N PRO A 9 10.01 -0.04 1.12
CA PRO A 9 9.18 0.97 1.76
C PRO A 9 10.07 1.97 2.51
N VAL A 10 9.63 3.23 2.59
CA VAL A 10 10.32 4.30 3.32
C VAL A 10 9.73 4.39 4.72
N VAL A 11 10.38 3.78 5.70
CA VAL A 11 9.93 3.64 7.09
C VAL A 11 10.97 4.13 8.11
N GLU A 12 12.06 4.71 7.63
CA GLU A 12 13.21 5.19 8.41
C GLU A 12 13.24 6.74 8.39
N ASP A 13 13.90 7.35 9.36
CA ASP A 13 14.25 8.78 9.39
C ASP A 13 13.07 9.79 9.45
N TRP A 14 11.91 9.37 9.96
CA TRP A 14 10.76 10.29 10.17
C TRP A 14 10.05 10.14 11.52
N GLY A 15 10.62 9.37 12.47
CA GLY A 15 10.06 9.22 13.81
C GLY A 15 9.10 8.04 13.97
N LEU A 16 9.06 7.11 13.02
CA LEU A 16 8.25 5.88 13.13
C LEU A 16 8.59 5.09 14.40
N GLU A 17 9.86 5.09 14.81
CA GLU A 17 10.36 4.43 16.01
C GLU A 17 9.77 4.99 17.32
N GLN A 18 9.14 6.15 17.27
CA GLN A 18 8.46 6.80 18.41
C GLN A 18 7.00 6.35 18.53
N ILE A 19 6.50 5.58 17.56
CA ILE A 19 5.11 5.12 17.47
C ILE A 19 5.12 3.59 17.46
N ASP A 20 4.33 2.98 18.35
CA ASP A 20 4.23 1.53 18.44
C ASP A 20 3.29 0.98 17.34
N LEU A 21 3.85 0.82 16.14
CA LEU A 21 3.17 0.21 15.00
C LEU A 21 3.66 -1.21 14.76
N ASP A 22 2.70 -2.11 14.61
CA ASP A 22 2.98 -3.46 14.18
C ASP A 22 3.52 -3.51 12.75
N MET A 23 4.57 -4.31 12.55
CA MET A 23 5.22 -4.51 11.26
C MET A 23 4.90 -5.89 10.66
N ALA A 24 4.91 -5.97 9.34
CA ALA A 24 4.83 -7.19 8.55
C ALA A 24 6.12 -7.31 7.72
N GLY A 25 7.19 -7.79 8.35
CA GLY A 25 8.54 -7.72 7.79
C GLY A 25 9.00 -6.26 7.68
N LYS A 26 9.33 -5.80 6.47
CA LYS A 26 9.76 -4.41 6.21
C LYS A 26 8.60 -3.41 6.05
N PHE A 27 7.35 -3.88 6.07
CA PHE A 27 6.15 -3.08 5.81
C PHE A 27 5.38 -2.78 7.10
N ILE A 28 4.61 -1.69 7.11
CA ILE A 28 3.64 -1.42 8.16
C ILE A 28 2.47 -2.41 8.00
N ARG A 29 2.13 -3.13 9.08
CA ARG A 29 0.99 -4.06 9.07
C ARG A 29 -0.31 -3.26 9.03
N ILE A 30 -1.20 -3.63 8.11
CA ILE A 30 -2.53 -3.05 7.99
C ILE A 30 -3.62 -4.12 7.91
N ASP A 31 -4.84 -3.76 8.29
CA ASP A 31 -6.05 -4.54 8.02
C ASP A 31 -6.66 -4.21 6.64
N ASP A 32 -7.83 -4.78 6.35
CA ASP A 32 -8.59 -4.55 5.10
C ASP A 32 -9.18 -3.13 4.99
N GLN A 33 -9.13 -2.35 6.06
CA GLN A 33 -9.52 -0.94 6.11
C GLN A 33 -8.30 0.00 6.12
N CYS A 34 -7.10 -0.54 5.86
CA CYS A 34 -5.82 0.19 5.91
C CYS A 34 -5.48 0.78 7.29
N ARG A 35 -6.07 0.24 8.36
CA ARG A 35 -5.75 0.65 9.74
C ARG A 35 -4.48 -0.05 10.19
N THR A 36 -3.65 0.70 10.89
CA THR A 36 -2.50 0.15 11.61
C THR A 36 -2.93 -0.43 12.96
N SER A 37 -1.99 -0.94 13.75
CA SER A 37 -2.25 -1.37 15.13
C SER A 37 -2.67 -0.22 16.06
N MET A 38 -2.33 1.03 15.72
CA MET A 38 -2.68 2.19 16.51
C MET A 38 -3.98 2.83 16.01
N ARG A 39 -4.91 3.05 16.96
CA ARG A 39 -6.21 3.64 16.65
C ARG A 39 -6.06 5.04 16.05
N GLY A 40 -6.74 5.27 14.93
CA GLY A 40 -6.73 6.55 14.23
C GLY A 40 -5.53 6.76 13.32
N ILE A 41 -4.60 5.80 13.25
CA ILE A 41 -3.46 5.83 12.33
C ILE A 41 -3.71 4.85 11.19
N PHE A 42 -3.55 5.35 9.96
CA PHE A 42 -3.71 4.60 8.73
C PHE A 42 -2.40 4.63 7.93
N ALA A 43 -2.18 3.62 7.10
CA ALA A 43 -1.08 3.57 6.14
C ALA A 43 -1.61 3.05 4.79
N ILE A 44 -1.09 3.56 3.68
CA ILE A 44 -1.51 3.19 2.32
C ILE A 44 -0.30 3.07 1.38
N GLY A 45 -0.47 2.38 0.26
CA GLY A 45 0.53 2.29 -0.81
C GLY A 45 1.75 1.45 -0.45
N ASP A 46 2.89 1.79 -1.02
CA ASP A 46 4.12 0.98 -0.99
C ASP A 46 4.63 0.66 0.43
N VAL A 47 4.32 1.48 1.43
CA VAL A 47 4.69 1.21 2.84
C VAL A 47 3.90 0.06 3.46
N THR A 48 2.84 -0.41 2.80
CA THR A 48 1.89 -1.43 3.30
C THR A 48 1.99 -2.78 2.58
N GLY A 49 3.08 -3.04 1.86
CA GLY A 49 3.32 -4.32 1.19
C GLY A 49 3.19 -4.26 -0.32
N GLU A 50 3.13 -5.43 -0.94
CA GLU A 50 3.01 -5.62 -2.39
C GLU A 50 1.53 -5.73 -2.83
N PRO A 51 1.22 -5.49 -4.11
CA PRO A 51 2.09 -4.94 -5.14
C PRO A 51 2.33 -3.42 -4.97
N MET A 52 3.54 -2.95 -5.22
CA MET A 52 3.90 -1.51 -5.21
C MET A 52 3.47 -0.82 -6.52
N LEU A 53 2.18 -0.48 -6.62
CA LEU A 53 1.57 0.12 -7.81
C LEU A 53 0.75 1.36 -7.45
N ALA A 54 0.87 2.41 -8.27
CA ALA A 54 0.22 3.70 -8.02
C ALA A 54 -1.30 3.59 -7.86
N HIS A 55 -1.97 2.82 -8.73
CA HIS A 55 -3.43 2.69 -8.68
C HIS A 55 -3.92 1.89 -7.46
N ARG A 56 -3.10 1.00 -6.88
CA ARG A 56 -3.41 0.40 -5.57
C ARG A 56 -3.36 1.46 -4.46
N ALA A 57 -2.30 2.26 -4.43
CA ALA A 57 -2.16 3.34 -3.44
C ALA A 57 -3.30 4.36 -3.54
N MET A 58 -3.70 4.73 -4.75
CA MET A 58 -4.84 5.63 -5.00
C MET A 58 -6.15 5.06 -4.45
N ALA A 59 -6.46 3.79 -4.78
CA ALA A 59 -7.68 3.14 -4.30
C ALA A 59 -7.71 2.97 -2.77
N GLN A 60 -6.57 2.68 -2.15
CA GLN A 60 -6.45 2.67 -0.69
C GLN A 60 -6.65 4.07 -0.10
N GLY A 61 -6.07 5.11 -0.70
CA GLY A 61 -6.21 6.49 -0.24
C GLY A 61 -7.65 7.00 -0.29
N GLU A 62 -8.36 6.76 -1.39
CA GLU A 62 -9.78 7.07 -1.53
C GLU A 62 -10.61 6.35 -0.45
N MET A 63 -10.37 5.05 -0.27
CA MET A 63 -11.04 4.25 0.75
C MET A 63 -10.81 4.78 2.18
N VAL A 64 -9.56 5.13 2.53
CA VAL A 64 -9.24 5.69 3.84
C VAL A 64 -9.90 7.04 4.04
N ALA A 65 -9.92 7.91 3.02
CA ALA A 65 -10.60 9.20 3.10
C ALA A 65 -12.10 9.03 3.42
N GLU A 66 -12.77 8.08 2.79
CA GLU A 66 -14.17 7.76 3.08
C GLU A 66 -14.38 7.20 4.49
N ILE A 67 -13.49 6.32 4.96
CA ILE A 67 -13.54 5.78 6.32
C ILE A 67 -13.40 6.90 7.35
N VAL A 68 -12.45 7.84 7.13
CA VAL A 68 -12.25 9.01 7.98
C VAL A 68 -13.48 9.92 7.99
N ALA A 69 -14.19 10.03 6.85
CA ALA A 69 -15.47 10.74 6.75
C ALA A 69 -16.67 10.01 7.39
N GLY A 70 -16.47 8.80 7.97
CA GLY A 70 -17.50 8.03 8.67
C GLY A 70 -18.24 7.01 7.79
N HIS A 71 -17.80 6.81 6.55
CA HIS A 71 -18.38 5.79 5.68
C HIS A 71 -17.85 4.39 6.01
N LYS A 72 -18.67 3.37 5.73
CA LYS A 72 -18.27 1.96 5.87
C LYS A 72 -17.66 1.48 4.55
N ARG A 73 -16.35 1.29 4.53
CA ARG A 73 -15.60 0.75 3.40
C ARG A 73 -14.55 -0.24 3.87
N SER A 74 -14.24 -1.21 3.02
CA SER A 74 -13.11 -2.13 3.18
C SER A 74 -12.59 -2.53 1.81
N TRP A 75 -11.40 -3.13 1.77
CA TRP A 75 -10.80 -3.60 0.54
C TRP A 75 -11.58 -4.78 -0.03
N ASP A 76 -12.29 -4.54 -1.13
CA ASP A 76 -13.14 -5.51 -1.83
C ASP A 76 -12.61 -5.91 -3.22
N LYS A 77 -11.46 -5.36 -3.62
CA LYS A 77 -10.88 -5.59 -4.96
C LYS A 77 -10.24 -6.98 -5.01
N ARG A 78 -10.71 -7.80 -5.95
CA ARG A 78 -10.26 -9.18 -6.15
C ARG A 78 -8.96 -9.31 -6.94
N SER A 79 -8.65 -8.31 -7.75
CA SER A 79 -7.43 -8.25 -8.54
C SER A 79 -6.93 -6.81 -8.66
N ILE A 80 -5.63 -6.67 -8.90
CA ILE A 80 -4.95 -5.41 -9.15
C ILE A 80 -4.19 -5.62 -10.48
N PRO A 81 -4.50 -4.85 -11.54
CA PRO A 81 -3.83 -5.03 -12.82
C PRO A 81 -2.35 -4.66 -12.72
N ALA A 82 -1.47 -5.47 -13.32
CA ALA A 82 -0.05 -5.17 -13.45
C ALA A 82 0.29 -4.91 -14.91
N ILE A 83 1.02 -3.83 -15.17
CA ILE A 83 1.37 -3.38 -16.52
C ILE A 83 2.87 -3.11 -16.61
N CYS A 84 3.51 -3.66 -17.63
CA CYS A 84 4.84 -3.26 -18.07
C CYS A 84 4.72 -2.51 -19.40
N PHE A 85 5.08 -1.23 -19.40
CA PHE A 85 5.06 -0.35 -20.59
C PHE A 85 6.31 -0.57 -21.47
N THR A 86 6.55 -1.83 -21.84
CA THR A 86 7.57 -2.24 -22.80
C THR A 86 7.02 -2.18 -24.24
N ASP A 87 7.85 -2.53 -25.22
CA ASP A 87 7.42 -2.72 -26.61
C ASP A 87 7.63 -4.19 -27.02
N PRO A 88 6.57 -5.04 -27.07
CA PRO A 88 5.17 -4.72 -26.80
C PRO A 88 4.87 -4.58 -25.30
N GLU A 89 3.72 -4.00 -24.98
CA GLU A 89 3.23 -3.91 -23.60
C GLU A 89 2.83 -5.30 -23.06
N LEU A 90 3.05 -5.52 -21.75
CA LEU A 90 2.61 -6.72 -21.04
C LEU A 90 1.58 -6.34 -19.97
N VAL A 91 0.46 -7.05 -19.93
CA VAL A 91 -0.67 -6.78 -19.02
C VAL A 91 -1.17 -8.07 -18.39
N THR A 92 -1.41 -8.05 -17.07
CA THR A 92 -2.07 -9.14 -16.34
C THR A 92 -3.07 -8.58 -15.32
N ALA A 93 -4.12 -9.35 -15.01
CA ALA A 93 -5.05 -9.04 -13.93
C ALA A 93 -5.70 -10.31 -13.39
N GLY A 94 -5.45 -10.64 -12.12
CA GLY A 94 -5.95 -11.89 -11.53
C GLY A 94 -5.17 -13.12 -12.00
N LEU A 95 -5.73 -14.30 -11.71
CA LEU A 95 -5.25 -15.61 -12.17
C LEU A 95 -5.85 -15.95 -13.54
#